data_AF-A0A933P0A3-F1
#
_entry.id   AF-A0A933P0A3-F1
#
_cell.length_a   1.000
_cell.length_b   1.000
_cell.length_c   1.000
_cell.angle_alpha   90.00
_cell.angle_beta   90.00
_cell.angle_gamma   90.00
#
_symmetry.space_group_name_H-M   'P 1'
#
loop_
_entity.id
_entity.type
_entity.pdbx_description
1 polymer ?
#
loop_
_entity_poly.entity_id
_entity_poly.type
_entity_poly.pdbx_seq_one_letter_code
_entity_poly.pdbx_strand_id
1 'polypeptide(L)' 'MRCLNNLLKAILLLVMFLYTYDSYAYLDPGTGSYLLQIILGTLFATFFTLKLYWRKIKAYFQEKFIKK' A
#
# COMPACT_ATOMS: atom_id res chain seq x y z
N MET A 1 -15.27 40.82 33.03
CA MET A 1 -15.92 39.55 32.60
C MET A 1 -15.52 39.10 31.19
N ARG A 2 -15.39 39.99 30.19
CA ARG A 2 -14.99 39.60 28.81
C ARG A 2 -13.58 38.98 28.71
N CYS A 3 -12.61 39.50 29.46
CA CYS A 3 -11.24 38.98 29.48
C CYS A 3 -11.16 37.53 30.00
N LEU A 4 -11.89 37.21 31.08
CA LEU A 4 -11.95 35.87 31.65
C LEU A 4 -12.56 34.85 30.67
N ASN A 5 -13.63 35.22 29.97
CA ASN A 5 -14.23 34.35 28.95
C ASN A 5 -13.29 34.13 27.75
N ASN A 6 -12.50 35.14 27.37
CA ASN A 6 -11.54 35.00 26.29
C ASN A 6 -10.36 34.09 26.70
N LEU A 7 -9.92 34.19 27.96
CA LEU A 7 -8.91 33.31 28.54
C LEU A 7 -9.41 31.86 28.60
N LEU A 8 -10.66 31.65 29.02
CA LEU A 8 -11.28 30.33 29.07
C LEU A 8 -11.41 29.71 27.68
N LYS A 9 -11.77 30.51 26.67
CA LYS A 9 -11.80 30.08 25.26
C LYS A 9 -10.41 29.71 24.75
N ALA A 10 -9.38 30.48 25.08
CA ALA A 10 -7.99 30.19 24.68
C ALA A 10 -7.49 28.87 25.28
N ILE A 11 -7.80 28.63 26.56
CA ILE A 11 -7.49 27.37 27.25
C ILE A 11 -8.23 26.20 26.59
N LEU A 12 -9.52 26.35 26.28
CA LEU A 12 -10.30 25.32 25.59
C LEU A 12 -9.70 24.98 24.22
N LEU A 13 -9.31 26.00 23.45
CA LEU A 13 -8.70 25.84 22.12
C LEU A 13 -7.35 25.13 22.20
N LEU A 14 -6.55 25.46 23.22
CA LEU A 14 -5.27 24.78 23.48
C LEU A 14 -5.47 23.31 23.84
N VAL A 15 -6.44 22.99 24.71
CA VAL A 15 -6.76 21.61 25.10
C VAL A 15 -7.22 20.79 23.88
N MET A 16 -8.03 21.37 22.99
CA MET A 16 -8.45 20.70 21.76
C MET A 16 -7.27 20.42 20.82
N PHE A 17 -6.27 21.30 20.76
CA PHE A 17 -5.09 21.13 19.90
C PHE A 17 -4.11 20.08 20.44
N LEU A 18 -4.05 19.93 21.77
CA LEU A 18 -3.22 18.94 22.45
C LEU A 18 -3.87 17.54 22.50
N TYR A 19 -5.16 17.45 22.16
CA TYR A 19 -5.88 16.19 22.12
C TYR A 19 -5.63 15.47 20.80
N THR A 20 -4.60 14.64 20.76
CA THR A 20 -4.29 13.77 19.62
C THR A 20 -4.93 12.39 19.80
N TYR A 21 -5.61 11.88 18.76
CA TYR A 21 -6.11 10.51 18.71
C TYR A 21 -5.08 9.60 18.05
N ASP A 22 -4.99 8.34 18.49
CA ASP A 22 -4.09 7.35 17.87
C ASP A 22 -4.47 7.11 16.40
N SER A 23 -3.62 7.56 15.48
CA SER A 23 -3.83 7.38 14.05
C SER A 23 -3.31 6.01 13.60
N TYR A 24 -4.19 5.00 13.61
CA TYR A 24 -3.87 3.64 13.15
C TYR A 24 -3.65 3.51 11.63
N ALA A 25 -3.82 4.60 10.87
CA ALA A 25 -3.63 4.65 9.42
C ALA A 25 -2.32 5.36 9.04
N TYR A 26 -1.24 5.10 9.77
CA TYR A 26 0.10 5.55 9.41
C TYR A 26 0.65 4.69 8.25
N LEU A 27 0.12 4.91 7.05
CA LEU A 27 0.86 4.59 5.83
C LEU A 27 2.00 5.60 5.74
N ASP A 28 3.15 5.24 6.31
CA ASP A 28 4.38 5.98 6.05
C ASP A 28 4.59 6.08 4.52
N PRO A 29 4.93 7.25 3.97
CA PRO A 29 5.15 7.42 2.53
C PRO A 29 6.19 6.44 1.94
N GLY A 30 7.13 5.95 2.76
CA GLY A 30 8.03 4.87 2.41
C GLY A 30 7.33 3.51 2.31
N THR A 31 6.45 3.17 3.26
CA THR A 31 5.69 1.90 3.25
C THR A 31 4.75 1.82 2.04
N GLY A 32 4.08 2.92 1.70
CA GLY A 32 3.26 3.00 0.48
C GLY A 32 4.06 2.73 -0.80
N SER A 33 5.28 3.29 -0.88
CA SER A 33 6.18 3.10 -2.03
C SER A 33 6.66 1.66 -2.16
N TYR A 34 7.00 1.01 -1.04
CA TYR A 34 7.37 -0.41 -1.02
C TYR A 34 6.25 -1.32 -1.52
N LEU A 35 5.00 -1.06 -1.11
CA LEU A 35 3.86 -1.86 -1.54
C LEU A 35 3.68 -1.79 -3.06
N LEU A 36 3.75 -0.59 -3.63
CA LEU A 36 3.67 -0.40 -5.08
C LEU A 36 4.81 -1.11 -5.81
N GLN A 37 6.04 -1.04 -5.28
CA GLN A 37 7.19 -1.73 -5.87
C GLN A 37 7.01 -3.25 -5.87
N ILE A 38 6.49 -3.84 -4.79
CA ILE A 38 6.24 -5.28 -4.72
C ILE A 38 5.18 -5.69 -5.76
N ILE A 39 4.08 -4.94 -5.87
CA ILE A 39 3.01 -5.22 -6.84
C ILE A 39 3.53 -5.15 -8.28
N LEU A 40 4.22 -4.06 -8.63
CA LEU A 40 4.78 -3.88 -9.96
C LEU A 40 5.87 -4.92 -10.26
N GLY A 41 6.74 -5.19 -9.30
CA GLY A 41 7.80 -6.17 -9.41
C GLY A 41 7.27 -7.58 -9.66
N THR A 42 6.28 -8.03 -8.88
CA THR A 42 5.65 -9.34 -9.10
C THR A 42 4.90 -9.42 -10.42
N LEU A 43 4.19 -8.36 -10.80
CA LEU A 43 3.44 -8.31 -12.06
C LEU A 43 4.39 -8.43 -13.28
N PHE A 44 5.44 -7.62 -13.32
CA PHE A 44 6.42 -7.67 -14.42
C PHE A 44 7.22 -8.97 -14.43
N ALA A 45 7.67 -9.45 -13.27
CA ALA A 45 8.39 -10.73 -13.17
C ALA A 45 7.52 -11.90 -13.67
N THR A 46 6.24 -11.90 -13.33
CA THR A 46 5.28 -12.93 -13.79
C THR A 46 5.12 -12.90 -15.30
N PHE A 47 4.82 -11.74 -15.87
CA PHE A 47 4.66 -11.62 -17.33
C PHE A 47 5.94 -11.97 -18.10
N PHE A 48 7.09 -11.51 -17.60
CA PHE A 48 8.37 -11.81 -18.22
C PHE A 48 8.68 -13.31 -18.18
N THR A 49 8.45 -13.95 -17.03
CA THR A 49 8.67 -15.39 -16.87
C THR A 49 7.73 -16.19 -17.78
N LEU A 50 6.44 -15.83 -17.83
CA LEU A 50 5.49 -16.48 -18.74
C LEU A 50 5.92 -16.36 -20.20
N LYS A 51 6.36 -15.17 -20.62
CA LYS A 51 6.86 -14.93 -21.98
C LYS A 51 8.11 -15.76 -22.28
N LEU A 52 9.05 -15.81 -21.34
CA LEU A 52 10.31 -16.57 -21.47
C LEU A 52 10.06 -18.07 -21.61
N TYR A 53 9.13 -18.62 -20.82
CA TYR A 53 8.83 -20.04 -20.79
C TYR A 53 7.71 -20.46 -21.74
N TRP A 54 7.08 -19.53 -22.46
CA TRP A 54 5.92 -19.80 -23.33
C TRP A 54 6.13 -20.97 -24.29
N ARG A 55 7.31 -21.07 -24.90
CA ARG A 55 7.66 -22.18 -25.80
C ARG A 55 7.77 -23.52 -25.07
N LYS A 56 8.38 -23.55 -23.88
CA LYS A 56 8.50 -24.75 -23.05
C LYS A 56 7.14 -25.20 -22.52
N ILE A 57 6.31 -24.24 -22.09
CA ILE A 57 4.93 -24.48 -21.66
C ILE A 57 4.14 -25.11 -22.81
N LYS A 58 4.16 -24.51 -24.00
CA LYS A 58 3.49 -25.07 -25.19
C LYS A 58 3.97 -26.48 -25.54
N ALA A 59 5.29 -26.69 -25.56
CA ALA A 59 5.87 -28.00 -25.86
C ALA A 59 5.43 -29.06 -24.83
N TYR A 60 5.46 -28.75 -23.54
CA TYR A 60 4.99 -29.65 -22.47
C TYR A 60 3.53 -30.06 -22.65
N PHE A 61 2.64 -29.11 -22.98
CA PHE A 61 1.25 -29.43 -23.25
C PHE A 61 1.10 -30.25 -24.53
N GLN A 62 1.78 -29.89 -25.62
CA GLN A 62 1.72 -30.63 -26.88
C GLN A 62 2.21 -32.08 -26.73
N GLU A 63 3.34 -32.31 -26.04
CA GLU A 63 3.85 -33.66 -25.80
C GLU A 63 2.85 -34.53 -25.03
N LYS A 64 2.16 -33.95 -24.04
CA LYS A 64 1.16 -34.66 -23.24
C LYS A 64 -0.13 -34.94 -24.02
N PHE A 65 -0.48 -34.10 -24.99
CA PHE A 65 -1.63 -34.32 -25.89
C PHE A 65 -1.33 -35.28 -27.04
N ILE A 66 -0.09 -35.33 -27.55
CA ILE A 66 0.32 -36.21 -28.66
C ILE A 66 0.65 -37.63 -28.18
N LYS A 67 1.06 -37.81 -26.91
CA LYS A 67 1.29 -39.14 -26.30
C LYS A 67 0.01 -39.86 -25.85
N LYS A 68 -1.16 -39.40 -26.25
CA LYS A 68 -2.44 -40.10 -26.08
C LYS A 68 -2.95 -40.56 -27.45
#